data_AF-A0A096PF75-F1
#
_entry.id   AF-A0A096PF75-F1
#
_cell.length_a   1.000
_cell.length_b   1.000
_cell.length_c   1.000
_cell.angle_alpha   90.00
_cell.angle_beta   90.00
_cell.angle_gamma   90.00
#
_symmetry.space_group_name_H-M   'P 1'
#
loop_
_entity.id
_entity.type
_entity.pdbx_description
1 polymer ?
#
loop_
_entity_poly.entity_id
_entity_poly.type
_entity_poly.pdbx_seq_one_letter_code
_entity_poly.pdbx_strand_id
1 'polypeptide(L)'
;MGYEMTQRAMQEATKQAGISPRDVQVVELHDCFSANEMITIDALNLCDPGKAHELVRAGDITYGGKYIINPSGGLISKGHPLGATGIAQCAELVWHLRGWANNRAAPNTRYCLQHNLGLGGAAVVTVYKRADGRTAPAVNSTMVGHRNKLGYNPAVEAKGFTQEQVDLVRSKKSRSEWALQGVEKKVEARF
;
A
#
# COMPACT_ATOMS: atom_id res chain seq x y z
N MET A 1 13.64 15.06 -1.51
CA MET A 1 12.90 15.54 -2.70
C MET A 1 11.43 15.68 -2.30
N GLY A 2 10.70 16.70 -2.76
CA GLY A 2 9.25 16.82 -2.53
C GLY A 2 8.78 17.04 -1.07
N TYR A 3 9.65 17.52 -0.18
CA TYR A 3 9.38 17.66 1.26
C TYR A 3 8.16 18.52 1.55
N GLU A 4 8.14 19.77 1.07
CA GLU A 4 7.03 20.70 1.33
C GLU A 4 5.71 20.22 0.71
N MET A 5 5.74 19.63 -0.48
CA MET A 5 4.54 19.05 -1.11
C MET A 5 3.98 17.91 -0.26
N THR A 6 4.86 17.04 0.25
CA THR A 6 4.49 15.94 1.14
C THR A 6 3.91 16.46 2.44
N GLN A 7 4.53 17.46 3.05
CA GLN A 7 4.06 18.06 4.29
C GLN A 7 2.66 18.68 4.13
N ARG A 8 2.43 19.44 3.05
CA ARG A 8 1.12 20.02 2.74
C ARG A 8 0.06 18.96 2.48
N ALA A 9 0.38 17.94 1.67
CA ALA A 9 -0.54 16.84 1.38
C ALA A 9 -0.89 16.04 2.64
N MET A 10 0.09 15.82 3.53
CA MET A 10 -0.10 15.13 4.80
C MET A 10 -1.02 15.91 5.75
N GLN A 11 -0.78 17.23 5.89
CA GLN A 11 -1.63 18.11 6.70
C GLN A 11 -3.08 18.07 6.22
N GLU A 12 -3.31 18.15 4.92
CA GLU A 12 -4.65 18.15 4.36
C GLU A 12 -5.33 16.77 4.52
N ALA A 13 -4.62 15.67 4.23
CA ALA A 13 -5.17 14.33 4.37
C ALA A 13 -5.54 13.98 5.82
N THR A 14 -4.69 14.34 6.78
CA THR A 14 -4.96 14.10 8.21
C THR A 14 -6.07 14.99 8.76
N LYS A 15 -6.13 16.25 8.31
CA LYS A 15 -7.24 17.17 8.62
C LYS A 15 -8.58 16.62 8.10
N GLN A 16 -8.64 16.14 6.86
CA GLN A 16 -9.85 15.52 6.30
C GLN A 16 -10.24 14.24 7.05
N ALA A 17 -9.26 13.45 7.47
CA ALA A 17 -9.50 12.22 8.22
C ALA A 17 -9.88 12.47 9.69
N GLY A 18 -9.58 13.66 10.23
CA GLY A 18 -9.79 14.02 11.63
C GLY A 18 -8.84 13.28 12.59
N ILE A 19 -7.59 13.07 12.18
CA ILE A 19 -6.58 12.35 12.97
C ILE A 19 -5.28 13.14 13.08
N SER A 20 -4.43 12.79 14.05
CA SER A 20 -3.03 13.19 14.08
C SER A 20 -2.21 12.34 13.10
N PRO A 21 -1.15 12.89 12.46
CA PRO A 21 -0.15 12.11 11.73
C PRO A 21 0.36 10.88 12.50
N ARG A 22 0.46 11.00 13.82
CA ARG A 22 1.00 9.96 14.71
C ARG A 22 0.00 8.85 15.06
N ASP A 23 -1.25 8.95 14.62
CA ASP A 23 -2.29 7.97 14.88
C ASP A 23 -2.25 6.76 13.91
N VAL A 24 -1.43 6.81 12.87
CA VAL A 24 -1.32 5.74 11.86
C VAL A 24 -0.46 4.59 12.38
N GLN A 25 -0.80 3.35 12.00
CA GLN A 25 -0.02 2.16 12.37
C GLN A 25 0.81 1.63 11.20
N VAL A 26 0.30 1.73 9.98
CA VAL A 26 0.93 1.20 8.77
C VAL A 26 1.08 2.29 7.74
N VAL A 27 2.27 2.39 7.14
CA VAL A 27 2.60 3.41 6.15
C VAL A 27 3.17 2.72 4.92
N GLU A 28 2.63 3.00 3.73
CA GLU A 28 3.28 2.72 2.45
C GLU A 28 3.71 4.05 1.84
N LEU A 29 5.01 4.33 1.84
CA LEU A 29 5.58 5.58 1.35
C LEU A 29 6.40 5.38 0.08
N HIS A 30 6.78 6.48 -0.57
CA HIS A 30 7.50 6.43 -1.84
C HIS A 30 9.02 6.36 -1.64
N ASP A 31 9.54 5.19 -1.29
CA ASP A 31 10.96 4.89 -1.06
C ASP A 31 11.72 4.60 -2.37
N CYS A 32 11.63 5.46 -3.39
CA CYS A 32 12.40 5.23 -4.63
C CYS A 32 13.92 5.17 -4.42
N PHE A 33 14.40 5.76 -3.31
CA PHE A 33 15.73 5.61 -2.75
C PHE A 33 15.63 5.61 -1.22
N SER A 34 16.55 4.96 -0.51
CA SER A 34 16.59 4.96 0.96
C SER A 34 16.69 6.37 1.56
N ALA A 35 17.40 7.27 0.88
CA ALA A 35 17.46 8.68 1.26
C ALA A 35 16.08 9.36 1.19
N ASN A 36 15.23 8.99 0.22
CA ASN A 36 13.89 9.55 0.09
C ASN A 36 12.94 9.03 1.18
N GLU A 37 13.09 7.78 1.61
CA GLU A 37 12.37 7.25 2.77
C GLU A 37 12.65 8.11 4.02
N MET A 38 13.93 8.33 4.34
CA MET A 38 14.33 9.12 5.51
C MET A 38 13.72 10.54 5.52
N ILE A 39 13.79 11.23 4.38
CA ILE A 39 13.23 12.58 4.21
C ILE A 39 11.69 12.56 4.30
N THR A 40 11.06 11.50 3.78
CA THR A 40 9.61 11.36 3.77
C THR A 40 9.03 11.07 5.15
N ILE A 41 9.71 10.27 5.98
CA ILE A 41 9.32 10.03 7.39
C ILE A 41 9.18 11.36 8.14
N ASP A 42 10.15 12.24 7.95
CA ASP A 42 10.17 13.58 8.53
C ASP A 42 9.06 14.47 7.93
N ALA A 43 8.93 14.52 6.60
CA ALA A 43 7.92 15.32 5.90
C ALA A 43 6.48 14.89 6.23
N LEU A 44 6.26 13.61 6.55
CA LEU A 44 4.98 13.06 6.99
C LEU A 44 4.69 13.31 8.47
N ASN A 45 5.60 13.98 9.20
CA ASN A 45 5.47 14.30 10.62
C ASN A 45 5.28 13.05 11.52
N LEU A 46 5.93 11.93 11.14
CA LEU A 46 5.92 10.70 11.92
C LEU A 46 6.88 10.76 13.11
N CYS A 47 7.90 11.61 13.02
CA CYS A 47 8.86 11.98 14.06
C CYS A 47 8.90 13.50 14.23
N ASP A 48 9.69 13.99 15.18
CA ASP A 48 10.01 15.41 15.26
C ASP A 48 10.93 15.83 14.08
N PRO A 49 10.97 17.12 13.70
CA PRO A 49 11.79 17.61 12.59
C PRO A 49 13.27 17.20 12.70
N GLY A 50 13.80 16.59 11.64
CA GLY A 50 15.18 16.11 11.56
C GLY A 50 15.47 14.81 12.32
N LYS A 51 14.45 14.19 12.94
CA LYS A 51 14.62 13.03 13.85
C LYS A 51 14.27 11.67 13.23
N ALA A 52 14.03 11.61 11.92
CA ALA A 52 13.70 10.36 11.22
C ALA A 52 14.78 9.27 11.44
N HIS A 53 16.06 9.66 11.46
CA HIS A 53 17.17 8.74 11.69
C HIS A 53 17.15 8.10 13.09
N GLU A 54 16.62 8.78 14.10
CA GLU A 54 16.48 8.23 15.46
C GLU A 54 15.37 7.17 15.50
N LEU A 55 14.24 7.45 14.85
CA LEU A 55 13.13 6.50 14.66
C LEU A 55 13.63 5.22 13.96
N VAL A 56 14.43 5.36 12.90
CA VAL A 56 15.02 4.21 12.19
C VAL A 56 15.97 3.43 13.10
N ARG A 57 16.90 4.12 13.80
CA ARG A 57 17.88 3.47 14.70
C ARG A 57 17.24 2.76 15.89
N ALA A 58 16.12 3.28 16.38
CA ALA A 58 15.35 2.66 17.46
C ALA A 58 14.57 1.40 17.01
N GLY A 59 14.48 1.14 15.71
CA GLY A 59 13.63 0.07 15.17
C GLY A 59 12.14 0.45 15.14
N ASP A 60 11.81 1.74 15.27
CA ASP A 60 10.42 2.22 15.37
C ASP A 60 9.67 2.30 14.02
N ILE A 61 10.30 1.85 12.94
CA ILE A 61 9.71 1.77 11.59
C ILE A 61 9.34 0.35 11.15
N THR A 62 9.51 -0.65 12.02
CA THR A 62 9.28 -2.07 11.70
C THR A 62 8.47 -2.78 12.79
N TYR A 63 8.28 -4.09 12.64
CA TYR A 63 7.54 -4.93 13.57
C TYR A 63 8.09 -4.80 15.00
N GLY A 64 7.19 -4.54 15.95
CA GLY A 64 7.52 -4.28 17.35
C GLY A 64 7.83 -2.81 17.66
N GLY A 65 8.04 -1.99 16.63
CA GLY A 65 8.22 -0.55 16.73
C GLY A 65 6.92 0.24 16.69
N LYS A 66 7.06 1.57 16.62
CA LYS A 66 5.93 2.51 16.61
C LYS A 66 5.08 2.45 15.34
N TYR A 67 5.69 2.37 14.17
CA TYR A 67 5.03 2.29 12.87
C TYR A 67 5.55 1.09 12.10
N ILE A 68 4.72 0.50 11.24
CA ILE A 68 5.19 -0.45 10.23
C ILE A 68 5.24 0.29 8.89
N ILE A 69 6.45 0.65 8.47
CA ILE A 69 6.70 1.35 7.21
C ILE A 69 7.07 0.32 6.13
N ASN A 70 6.40 0.44 4.99
CA ASN A 70 6.59 -0.38 3.79
C ASN A 70 6.57 -1.90 4.09
N PRO A 71 5.54 -2.45 4.78
CA PRO A 71 5.46 -3.88 5.10
C PRO A 71 5.54 -4.79 3.86
N SER A 72 5.21 -4.26 2.69
CA SER A 72 5.32 -4.93 1.40
C SER A 72 6.74 -5.04 0.85
N GLY A 73 7.73 -4.45 1.53
CA GLY A 73 9.13 -4.34 1.10
C GLY A 73 9.46 -3.03 0.36
N GLY A 74 8.47 -2.16 0.15
CA GLY A 74 8.66 -0.86 -0.49
C GLY A 74 9.01 -0.94 -1.97
N LEU A 75 9.20 0.21 -2.61
CA LEU A 75 9.67 0.32 -4.00
C LEU A 75 11.07 -0.28 -4.17
N ILE A 76 11.91 -0.20 -3.13
CA ILE A 76 13.28 -0.75 -3.13
C ILE A 76 13.25 -2.26 -3.42
N SER A 77 12.32 -3.01 -2.81
CA SER A 77 12.27 -4.47 -2.96
C SER A 77 11.26 -4.92 -4.03
N LYS A 78 10.07 -4.32 -4.08
CA LYS A 78 9.02 -4.69 -5.04
C LYS A 78 9.32 -4.27 -6.48
N GLY A 79 10.25 -3.31 -6.64
CA GLY A 79 10.44 -2.58 -7.87
C GLY A 79 9.43 -1.44 -8.05
N HIS A 80 9.65 -0.64 -9.09
CA HIS A 80 8.94 0.62 -9.28
C HIS A 80 8.33 0.76 -10.70
N PRO A 81 7.29 -0.04 -11.04
CA PRO A 81 6.49 0.23 -12.23
C PRO A 81 5.71 1.54 -12.03
N LEU A 82 6.14 2.61 -12.71
CA LEU A 82 5.73 3.99 -12.46
C LEU A 82 4.21 4.16 -12.27
N GLY A 83 3.41 3.72 -13.25
CA GLY A 83 1.96 3.86 -13.19
C GLY A 83 1.24 2.93 -12.21
N ALA A 84 1.87 1.83 -11.78
CA ALA A 84 1.24 0.82 -10.92
C ALA A 84 1.56 1.01 -9.43
N THR A 85 2.61 1.78 -9.10
CA THR A 85 3.10 1.92 -7.72
C THR A 85 2.03 2.45 -6.76
N GLY A 86 1.32 3.53 -7.13
CA GLY A 86 0.27 4.09 -6.27
C GLY A 86 -0.89 3.11 -6.02
N ILE A 87 -1.22 2.28 -7.00
CA ILE A 87 -2.28 1.27 -6.84
C ILE A 87 -1.78 0.09 -6.00
N ALA A 88 -0.52 -0.31 -6.15
CA ALA A 88 0.10 -1.36 -5.34
C ALA A 88 0.16 -0.98 -3.84
N GLN A 89 0.51 0.27 -3.54
CA GLN A 89 0.46 0.81 -2.17
C GLN A 89 -0.98 0.76 -1.62
N CYS A 90 -1.97 1.21 -2.39
CA CYS A 90 -3.38 1.15 -1.99
C CYS A 90 -3.85 -0.29 -1.71
N ALA A 91 -3.50 -1.24 -2.59
CA ALA A 91 -3.84 -2.65 -2.42
C ALA A 91 -3.29 -3.21 -1.10
N GLU A 92 -2.02 -2.91 -0.80
CA GLU A 92 -1.35 -3.34 0.43
C GLU A 92 -2.07 -2.83 1.68
N LEU A 93 -2.35 -1.52 1.76
CA LEU A 93 -3.00 -0.93 2.93
C LEU A 93 -4.43 -1.44 3.12
N VAL A 94 -5.16 -1.68 2.01
CA VAL A 94 -6.49 -2.30 2.05
C VAL A 94 -6.41 -3.74 2.53
N TRP A 95 -5.40 -4.53 2.12
CA TRP A 95 -5.19 -5.87 2.64
C TRP A 95 -4.90 -5.85 4.14
N HIS A 96 -4.08 -4.92 4.63
CA HIS A 96 -3.86 -4.72 6.06
C HIS A 96 -5.17 -4.44 6.80
N LEU A 97 -5.96 -3.44 6.38
CA LEU A 97 -7.22 -3.07 7.05
C LEU A 97 -8.31 -4.16 6.98
N ARG A 98 -8.25 -5.04 5.98
CA ARG A 98 -9.14 -6.20 5.85
C ARG A 98 -8.66 -7.42 6.65
N GLY A 99 -7.43 -7.40 7.16
CA GLY A 99 -6.80 -8.55 7.82
C GLY A 99 -6.26 -9.61 6.85
N TRP A 100 -6.14 -9.29 5.56
CA TRP A 100 -5.72 -10.24 4.53
C TRP A 100 -4.20 -10.40 4.47
N ALA A 101 -3.45 -9.35 4.83
CA ALA A 101 -1.98 -9.35 4.92
C ALA A 101 -1.50 -10.11 6.18
N ASN A 102 -1.98 -11.33 6.38
CA ASN A 102 -1.86 -12.07 7.63
C ASN A 102 -0.43 -12.55 7.96
N ASN A 103 0.47 -12.64 6.97
CA ASN A 103 1.88 -12.96 7.18
C ASN A 103 2.75 -11.74 7.52
N ARG A 104 2.19 -10.53 7.46
CA ARG A 104 2.87 -9.25 7.66
C ARG A 104 1.98 -8.25 8.39
N ALA A 105 1.04 -8.76 9.18
CA ALA A 105 0.02 -7.96 9.83
C ALA A 105 0.61 -7.02 10.89
N ALA A 106 0.03 -5.83 11.00
CA ALA A 106 0.33 -4.89 12.07
C ALA A 106 -0.75 -4.97 13.16
N PRO A 107 -0.37 -5.01 14.45
CA PRO A 107 -1.33 -5.11 15.55
C PRO A 107 -2.21 -3.84 15.62
N ASN A 108 -3.47 -4.01 16.01
CA ASN A 108 -4.40 -2.91 16.29
C ASN A 108 -4.52 -1.86 15.16
N THR A 109 -4.32 -2.26 13.90
CA THR A 109 -4.33 -1.34 12.76
C THR A 109 -5.70 -0.68 12.61
N ARG A 110 -5.75 0.64 12.84
CA ARG A 110 -6.97 1.45 12.70
C ARG A 110 -6.86 2.40 11.52
N TYR A 111 -5.69 3.00 11.34
CA TYR A 111 -5.39 3.93 10.26
C TYR A 111 -4.14 3.48 9.50
N CYS A 112 -4.24 3.51 8.18
CA CYS A 112 -3.11 3.31 7.29
C CYS A 112 -2.85 4.58 6.48
N LEU A 113 -1.60 4.81 6.08
CA LEU A 113 -1.21 5.97 5.30
C LEU A 113 -0.51 5.54 4.01
N GLN A 114 -0.95 6.10 2.89
CA GLN A 114 -0.21 6.04 1.63
C GLN A 114 0.48 7.37 1.37
N HIS A 115 1.72 7.32 0.90
CA HIS A 115 2.42 8.44 0.28
C HIS A 115 2.96 8.01 -1.08
N ASN A 116 2.59 8.75 -2.12
CA ASN A 116 3.06 8.55 -3.47
C ASN A 116 3.59 9.87 -4.05
N LEU A 117 4.74 9.83 -4.71
CA LEU A 117 5.45 11.02 -5.18
C LEU A 117 5.89 10.85 -6.64
N GLY A 118 5.72 11.90 -7.44
CA GLY A 118 6.25 11.98 -8.82
C GLY A 118 7.18 13.18 -8.98
N LEU A 119 8.39 12.94 -9.48
CA LEU A 119 9.31 14.01 -9.89
C LEU A 119 8.75 14.68 -11.17
N GLY A 120 8.65 16.01 -11.16
CA GLY A 120 7.90 16.78 -12.16
C GLY A 120 6.71 17.54 -11.54
N GLY A 121 6.21 17.11 -10.38
CA GLY A 121 5.45 17.99 -9.46
C GLY A 121 4.14 17.45 -8.89
N ALA A 122 4.11 16.26 -8.27
CA ALA A 122 2.92 15.82 -7.53
C ALA A 122 3.26 14.92 -6.34
N ALA A 123 2.63 15.20 -5.19
CA ALA A 123 2.61 14.31 -4.04
C ALA A 123 1.14 14.02 -3.67
N VAL A 124 0.82 12.75 -3.48
CA VAL A 124 -0.51 12.29 -3.05
C VAL A 124 -0.36 11.57 -1.72
N VAL A 125 -1.10 12.02 -0.72
CA VAL A 125 -1.19 11.36 0.59
C VAL A 125 -2.63 10.95 0.82
N THR A 126 -2.84 9.71 1.22
CA THR A 126 -4.17 9.15 1.47
C THR A 126 -4.20 8.46 2.82
N VAL A 127 -5.18 8.78 3.65
CA VAL A 127 -5.45 8.07 4.91
C VAL A 127 -6.57 7.07 4.68
N TYR A 128 -6.34 5.82 5.08
CA TYR A 128 -7.32 4.74 4.99
C TYR A 128 -7.78 4.34 6.39
N LYS A 129 -9.07 4.08 6.51
CA LYS A 129 -9.68 3.43 7.68
C LYS A 129 -10.75 2.48 7.22
N ARG A 130 -11.10 1.53 8.08
CA ARG A 130 -12.27 0.68 7.83
C ARG A 130 -13.55 1.52 7.93
N ALA A 131 -14.51 1.24 7.04
CA ALA A 131 -15.80 1.92 7.04
C ALA A 131 -16.60 1.72 8.34
N ASP A 132 -16.41 0.58 9.02
CA ASP A 132 -17.04 0.28 10.30
C ASP A 132 -16.33 0.92 11.52
N GLY A 133 -15.25 1.66 11.29
CA GLY A 133 -14.47 2.30 12.35
C GLY A 133 -13.78 1.34 13.31
N ARG A 134 -13.71 0.04 13.01
CA ARG A 134 -13.01 -0.96 13.85
C ARG A 134 -11.54 -1.06 13.47
N THR A 135 -10.77 -1.79 14.27
CA THR A 135 -9.40 -2.21 13.91
C THR A 135 -9.44 -3.38 12.92
N ALA A 136 -8.32 -3.62 12.23
CA ALA A 136 -8.16 -4.76 11.34
C ALA A 136 -8.39 -6.08 12.09
N PRO A 137 -9.27 -6.97 11.59
CA PRO A 137 -9.49 -8.28 12.19
C PRO A 137 -8.34 -9.24 11.83
N ALA A 138 -8.13 -10.27 12.64
CA ALA A 138 -7.31 -11.41 12.22
C ALA A 138 -8.13 -12.30 11.27
N VAL A 139 -7.62 -12.56 10.06
CA VAL A 139 -8.28 -13.41 9.06
C VAL A 139 -7.26 -14.39 8.47
N ASN A 140 -7.53 -15.69 8.60
CA ASN A 140 -6.68 -16.72 8.00
C ASN A 140 -6.87 -16.80 6.47
N SER A 141 -5.87 -17.33 5.76
CA SER A 141 -5.85 -17.34 4.29
C SER A 141 -7.00 -18.15 3.68
N THR A 142 -7.45 -19.23 4.33
CA THR A 142 -8.61 -20.01 3.89
C THR A 142 -9.88 -19.16 3.84
N MET A 143 -10.16 -18.41 4.92
CA MET A 143 -11.30 -17.49 4.99
C MET A 143 -11.18 -16.35 3.96
N VAL A 144 -9.97 -15.83 3.71
CA VAL A 144 -9.74 -14.85 2.64
C VAL A 144 -10.12 -15.44 1.28
N GLY A 145 -9.62 -16.63 0.95
CA GLY A 145 -9.92 -17.34 -0.30
C GLY A 145 -11.41 -17.62 -0.52
N HIS A 146 -12.15 -17.94 0.55
CA HIS A 146 -13.60 -18.06 0.47
C HIS A 146 -14.29 -16.71 0.19
N ARG A 147 -13.87 -15.64 0.86
CA ARG A 147 -14.48 -14.29 0.70
C ARG A 147 -14.25 -13.69 -0.68
N ASN A 148 -13.07 -13.90 -1.25
CA ASN A 148 -12.70 -13.34 -2.56
C ASN A 148 -13.12 -14.24 -3.74
N LYS A 149 -13.57 -15.48 -3.48
CA LYS A 149 -13.97 -16.49 -4.49
C LYS A 149 -12.83 -16.94 -5.42
N LEU A 150 -11.58 -16.62 -5.10
CA LEU A 150 -10.39 -17.09 -5.81
C LEU A 150 -9.86 -18.40 -5.22
N GLY A 151 -10.26 -18.77 -4.00
CA GLY A 151 -9.80 -19.98 -3.33
C GLY A 151 -8.39 -19.87 -2.72
N TYR A 152 -7.75 -18.70 -2.78
CA TYR A 152 -6.46 -18.43 -2.15
C TYR A 152 -6.39 -16.99 -1.63
N ASN A 153 -5.35 -16.66 -0.85
CA ASN A 153 -5.16 -15.32 -0.32
C ASN A 153 -4.20 -14.50 -1.21
N PRO A 154 -4.70 -13.55 -2.02
CA PRO A 154 -3.87 -12.78 -2.95
C PRO A 154 -2.96 -11.77 -2.24
N ALA A 155 -3.15 -11.53 -0.94
CA ALA A 155 -2.24 -10.70 -0.19
C ALA A 155 -0.94 -11.43 0.14
N VAL A 156 -0.91 -12.77 0.16
CA VAL A 156 0.27 -13.55 0.63
C VAL A 156 0.81 -14.52 -0.41
N GLU A 157 0.01 -14.85 -1.43
CA GLU A 157 0.40 -15.72 -2.54
C GLU A 157 0.20 -14.98 -3.86
N ALA A 158 1.18 -15.06 -4.75
CA ALA A 158 1.03 -14.68 -6.15
C ALA A 158 0.67 -15.92 -6.98
N LYS A 159 -0.43 -15.85 -7.73
CA LYS A 159 -0.84 -16.88 -8.70
C LYS A 159 -1.21 -16.19 -10.00
N GLY A 160 -1.01 -16.88 -11.11
CA GLY A 160 -1.59 -16.48 -12.39
C GLY A 160 -3.12 -16.52 -12.33
N PHE A 161 -3.74 -15.97 -13.37
CA PHE A 161 -5.17 -16.12 -13.59
C PHE A 161 -5.43 -17.21 -14.63
N THR A 162 -6.56 -17.89 -14.48
CA THR A 162 -7.08 -18.82 -15.49
C THR A 162 -7.84 -18.05 -16.57
N GLN A 163 -7.97 -18.62 -17.77
CA GLN A 163 -8.76 -18.03 -18.84
C GLN A 163 -10.21 -17.74 -18.40
N GLU A 164 -10.81 -18.65 -17.63
CA GLU A 164 -12.18 -18.50 -17.12
C GLU A 164 -12.31 -17.25 -16.23
N GLN A 165 -11.31 -16.94 -15.41
CA GLN A 165 -11.28 -15.75 -14.56
C GLN A 165 -11.17 -14.45 -15.38
N VAL A 166 -10.40 -14.47 -16.47
CA VAL A 166 -10.28 -13.32 -17.39
C VAL A 166 -11.63 -13.05 -18.07
N ASP A 167 -12.27 -14.10 -18.57
CA ASP A 167 -13.54 -13.98 -19.27
C ASP A 167 -14.70 -13.55 -18.36
N LEU A 168 -14.62 -13.83 -17.04
CA LEU A 168 -15.57 -13.33 -16.05
C LEU A 168 -15.52 -11.81 -15.86
N VAL A 169 -14.35 -11.18 -16.00
CA VAL A 169 -14.15 -9.74 -15.75
C VAL A 169 -14.11 -8.90 -17.03
N ARG A 170 -14.01 -9.54 -18.20
CA ARG A 170 -14.05 -8.87 -19.51
C ARG A 170 -15.40 -8.21 -19.76
N SER A 171 -15.35 -7.02 -20.36
CA SER A 171 -16.56 -6.35 -20.85
C SER A 171 -17.21 -7.18 -21.94
N LYS A 172 -18.47 -7.57 -21.71
CA LYS A 172 -19.29 -8.28 -22.70
C LYS A 172 -19.85 -7.37 -23.79
N LYS A 173 -19.84 -6.05 -23.57
CA LYS A 173 -20.48 -5.05 -24.45
C LYS A 173 -19.49 -4.13 -25.14
N SER A 174 -18.31 -3.93 -24.57
CA SER A 174 -17.32 -2.96 -25.04
C SER A 174 -15.94 -3.59 -25.00
N ARG A 175 -15.75 -4.62 -25.82
CA ARG A 175 -14.48 -5.33 -25.97
C ARG A 175 -13.63 -4.65 -27.04
N SER A 176 -12.33 -4.50 -26.79
CA SER A 176 -11.36 -3.96 -27.75
C SER A 176 -10.24 -4.98 -27.98
N GLU A 177 -10.25 -5.64 -29.14
CA GLU A 177 -9.16 -6.54 -29.55
C GLU A 177 -7.83 -5.80 -29.62
N TRP A 178 -7.84 -4.51 -30.00
CA TRP A 178 -6.64 -3.69 -30.04
C TRP A 178 -6.03 -3.42 -28.65
N ALA A 179 -6.85 -3.35 -27.59
CA ALA A 179 -6.33 -3.21 -26.24
C ALA A 179 -5.81 -4.55 -25.68
N LEU A 180 -6.44 -5.66 -26.08
CA LEU A 180 -6.14 -7.00 -25.57
C LEU A 180 -4.92 -7.61 -26.25
N GLN A 181 -4.74 -7.43 -27.56
CA GLN A 181 -3.61 -7.94 -28.37
C GLN A 181 -3.19 -9.36 -27.92
N GLY A 182 -1.92 -9.52 -27.52
CA GLY A 182 -1.39 -10.74 -26.91
C GLY A 182 -1.15 -10.62 -25.41
N VAL A 183 -1.82 -9.69 -24.71
CA VAL A 183 -1.63 -9.47 -23.26
C VAL A 183 -1.92 -10.75 -22.49
N GLU A 184 -2.99 -11.46 -22.85
CA GLU A 184 -3.39 -12.75 -22.25
C GLU A 184 -2.22 -13.74 -22.26
N LYS A 185 -1.71 -14.08 -23.46
CA LYS A 185 -0.55 -14.97 -23.65
C LYS A 185 0.71 -14.49 -22.92
N LYS A 186 0.96 -13.17 -22.90
CA LYS A 186 2.14 -12.60 -22.24
C LYS A 186 2.08 -12.71 -20.72
N VAL A 187 0.88 -12.65 -20.14
CA VAL A 187 0.71 -12.79 -18.70
C VAL A 187 0.70 -14.25 -18.30
N GLU A 188 0.01 -15.13 -19.05
CA GLU A 188 0.06 -16.58 -18.83
C GLU A 188 1.49 -17.11 -18.89
N ALA A 189 2.32 -16.66 -19.83
CA ALA A 189 3.71 -17.11 -19.95
C ALA A 189 4.62 -16.72 -18.76
N ARG A 190 4.13 -15.93 -17.81
CA ARG A 190 4.89 -15.48 -16.62
C ARG A 190 4.44 -16.14 -15.31
N PHE A 191 3.46 -17.03 -15.37
CA PHE A 191 2.94 -17.80 -14.23
C PHE A 191 2.88 -19.30 -14.58
#